data_AF-A0A972BPQ9-F1
#
_entry.id   AF-A0A972BPQ9-F1
#
_cell.length_a   1.000
_cell.length_b   1.000
_cell.length_c   1.000
_cell.angle_alpha   90.00
_cell.angle_beta   90.00
_cell.angle_gamma   90.00
#
_symmetry.space_group_name_H-M   'P 1'
#
loop_
_entity.id
_entity.type
_entity.pdbx_description
1 polymer ?
#
loop_
_entity_poly.entity_id
_entity_poly.type
_entity_poly.pdbx_seq_one_letter_code
_entity_poly.pdbx_strand_id
1 'polypeptide(L)'
;MPRRLVHNSMHTSALCLRRAKSVQDRLEDYGQAVALAEAGEQALAAKILSPPALERRRILVIGHGCSFSSRLREYALSVAERMGSDLLLLSVGADKPDQAWRDSFTQLATQAASDWALQAGPLHVHVAHEIRFSSLEDAVSELVRSCGRIEFILSEPKEGEQVMGQTGLALFTVK
;
A
#
# COMPACT_ATOMS: atom_id res chain seq x y z
N MET A 1 -37.65 -19.92 20.38
CA MET A 1 -37.57 -19.34 19.02
C MET A 1 -36.86 -17.99 19.13
N PRO A 2 -35.73 -17.78 18.41
CA PRO A 2 -34.74 -16.75 18.73
C PRO A 2 -34.88 -15.49 17.85
N ARG A 3 -34.27 -14.36 18.26
CA ARG A 3 -33.72 -13.38 17.31
C ARG A 3 -32.62 -12.53 17.95
N ARG A 4 -31.39 -12.79 17.46
CA ARG A 4 -30.16 -12.03 17.66
C ARG A 4 -30.28 -10.66 16.95
N LEU A 5 -29.78 -9.62 17.57
CA LEU A 5 -29.37 -8.39 16.89
C LEU A 5 -27.84 -8.37 16.88
N VAL A 6 -27.27 -8.67 15.72
CA VAL A 6 -25.84 -8.48 15.43
C VAL A 6 -25.75 -7.16 14.68
N HIS A 7 -25.10 -6.16 15.28
CA HIS A 7 -24.69 -4.96 14.57
C HIS A 7 -23.49 -5.35 13.71
N ASN A 8 -23.68 -5.35 12.39
CA ASN A 8 -22.65 -5.62 11.39
C ASN A 8 -22.08 -4.27 10.94
N SER A 9 -20.88 -3.92 11.39
CA SER A 9 -20.18 -2.72 10.92
C SER A 9 -19.30 -3.07 9.73
N MET A 10 -19.48 -2.26 8.69
CA MET A 10 -18.96 -2.39 7.33
C MET A 10 -17.43 -2.52 7.26
N HIS A 11 -16.96 -3.66 6.76
CA HIS A 11 -15.69 -3.74 6.04
C HIS A 11 -15.99 -3.66 4.54
N THR A 12 -15.76 -2.51 3.91
CA THR A 12 -15.74 -2.39 2.45
C THR A 12 -14.38 -2.84 1.93
N SER A 13 -14.21 -4.14 1.74
CA SER A 13 -13.17 -4.69 0.87
C SER A 13 -13.70 -4.64 -0.58
N ALA A 14 -13.38 -3.57 -1.29
CA ALA A 14 -13.68 -3.46 -2.71
C ALA A 14 -12.77 -4.43 -3.50
N LEU A 15 -13.27 -5.63 -3.79
CA LEU A 15 -12.70 -6.52 -4.79
C LEU A 15 -12.74 -5.82 -6.16
N CYS A 16 -11.59 -5.47 -6.71
CA CYS A 16 -11.48 -4.69 -7.93
C CYS A 16 -10.86 -5.53 -9.05
N LEU A 17 -11.64 -6.44 -9.66
CA LEU A 17 -11.32 -6.98 -10.98
C LEU A 17 -11.77 -5.95 -12.02
N ARG A 18 -10.93 -4.95 -12.33
CA ARG A 18 -11.21 -3.96 -13.37
C ARG A 18 -10.54 -4.33 -14.69
N ARG A 19 -11.32 -4.21 -15.77
CA ARG A 19 -10.92 -4.39 -17.17
C ARG A 19 -9.75 -3.47 -17.53
N ALA A 20 -8.78 -4.00 -18.28
CA ALA A 20 -7.70 -3.19 -18.85
C ALA A 20 -8.27 -2.12 -19.80
N LYS A 21 -7.86 -0.86 -19.65
CA LYS A 21 -8.35 0.27 -20.46
C LYS A 21 -7.91 0.14 -21.92
N SER A 22 -8.82 0.45 -22.84
CA SER A 22 -8.54 0.55 -24.27
C SER A 22 -7.82 1.87 -24.60
N VAL A 23 -7.27 1.97 -25.82
CA VAL A 23 -6.66 3.22 -26.32
C VAL A 23 -7.68 4.36 -26.37
N GLN A 24 -8.95 4.04 -26.65
CA GLN A 24 -10.03 5.01 -26.73
C GLN A 24 -10.37 5.58 -25.35
N ASP A 25 -10.46 4.73 -24.33
CA ASP A 25 -10.66 5.17 -22.93
C ASP A 25 -9.56 6.14 -22.48
N ARG A 26 -8.31 5.89 -22.89
CA ARG A 26 -7.17 6.78 -22.55
C ARG A 26 -7.29 8.13 -23.25
N LEU A 27 -7.71 8.17 -24.51
CA LEU A 27 -7.93 9.42 -25.24
C LEU A 27 -9.04 10.27 -24.60
N GLU A 28 -10.09 9.63 -24.10
CA GLU A 28 -11.16 10.31 -23.35
C GLU A 28 -10.67 10.87 -22.02
N ASP A 29 -9.88 10.10 -21.25
CA ASP A 29 -9.25 10.57 -20.01
C ASP A 29 -8.36 11.81 -20.26
N TYR A 30 -7.57 11.82 -21.35
CA TYR A 30 -6.74 12.97 -21.71
C TYR A 30 -7.57 14.21 -22.05
N GLY A 31 -8.63 14.05 -22.84
CA GLY A 31 -9.53 15.17 -23.17
C GLY A 31 -10.19 15.77 -21.92
N GLN A 32 -10.63 14.92 -20.99
CA GLN A 32 -11.20 15.35 -19.73
C GLN A 32 -10.17 16.08 -18.85
N ALA A 33 -8.94 15.55 -18.77
CA ALA A 33 -7.87 16.19 -18.01
C ALA A 33 -7.50 17.57 -18.56
N VAL A 34 -7.45 17.73 -19.89
CA VAL A 34 -7.20 19.04 -20.53
C VAL A 34 -8.31 20.03 -20.18
N ALA A 35 -9.59 19.64 -20.32
CA ALA A 35 -10.71 20.52 -20.01
C ALA A 35 -10.72 20.96 -18.53
N LEU A 36 -10.38 20.06 -17.60
CA LEU A 36 -10.23 20.40 -16.18
C LEU A 36 -9.07 21.36 -15.94
N ALA A 37 -7.93 21.14 -16.58
CA ALA A 37 -6.78 22.03 -16.47
C ALA A 37 -7.09 23.44 -17.00
N GLU A 38 -7.82 23.54 -18.13
CA GLU A 38 -8.28 24.81 -18.70
C GLU A 38 -9.29 25.54 -17.78
N ALA A 39 -10.13 24.79 -17.06
CA ALA A 39 -11.03 25.33 -16.06
C ALA A 39 -10.34 25.73 -14.73
N GLY A 40 -9.02 25.56 -14.62
CA GLY A 40 -8.26 25.86 -13.40
C GLY A 40 -8.23 24.73 -12.37
N GLU A 41 -8.82 23.57 -12.66
CA GLU A 41 -8.92 22.41 -11.77
C GLU A 41 -7.71 21.47 -11.90
N GLN A 42 -6.50 22.01 -11.73
CA GLN A 42 -5.25 21.28 -11.99
C GLN A 42 -5.10 20.02 -11.12
N ALA A 43 -5.57 20.05 -9.87
CA ALA A 43 -5.52 18.90 -8.97
C ALA A 43 -6.42 17.73 -9.44
N LEU A 44 -7.58 18.03 -10.04
CA LEU A 44 -8.48 17.01 -10.59
C LEU A 44 -7.95 16.46 -11.91
N ALA A 45 -7.40 17.31 -12.77
CA ALA A 45 -6.72 16.88 -14.00
C ALA A 45 -5.59 15.88 -13.70
N ALA A 46 -4.74 16.17 -12.70
CA ALA A 46 -3.67 15.28 -12.27
C ALA A 46 -4.17 13.91 -11.76
N LYS A 47 -5.35 13.86 -11.13
CA LYS A 47 -5.98 12.61 -10.69
C LYS A 47 -6.46 11.74 -11.85
N ILE A 48 -6.92 12.34 -12.95
CA ILE A 48 -7.37 11.58 -14.13
C ILE A 48 -6.17 10.96 -14.86
N LEU A 49 -5.08 11.72 -14.98
CA LEU A 49 -3.84 11.27 -15.64
C LEU A 49 -3.04 10.26 -14.82
N SER A 50 -3.34 10.16 -13.52
CA SER A 50 -2.69 9.21 -12.63
C SER A 50 -2.99 7.77 -13.05
N PRO A 51 -1.98 6.93 -13.31
CA PRO A 51 -2.22 5.54 -13.67
C PRO A 51 -3.02 4.83 -12.57
N PRO A 52 -3.97 3.94 -12.95
CA PRO A 52 -4.78 3.21 -11.99
C PRO A 52 -3.86 2.42 -11.07
N ALA A 53 -4.30 2.25 -9.82
CA ALA A 53 -3.49 1.65 -8.76
C ALA A 53 -2.91 0.25 -9.14
N LEU A 54 -3.59 -0.49 -10.03
CA LEU A 54 -3.16 -1.79 -10.55
C LEU A 54 -2.00 -1.72 -11.58
N GLU A 55 -1.83 -0.61 -12.28
CA GLU A 55 -0.76 -0.39 -13.26
C GLU A 55 0.51 0.22 -12.66
N ARG A 56 0.44 0.71 -11.41
CA ARG A 56 1.60 1.28 -10.72
C ARG A 56 2.52 0.19 -10.19
N ARG A 57 3.81 0.29 -10.53
CA ARG A 57 4.86 -0.57 -9.95
C ARG A 57 5.02 -0.22 -8.48
N ARG A 58 4.96 -1.22 -7.61
CA ARG A 58 5.11 -1.03 -6.17
C ARG A 58 6.25 -1.85 -5.61
N ILE A 59 6.90 -1.29 -4.60
CA ILE A 59 7.80 -2.01 -3.72
C ILE A 59 7.05 -2.23 -2.41
N LEU A 60 6.92 -3.49 -2.00
CA LEU A 60 6.33 -3.84 -0.71
C LEU A 60 7.38 -3.68 0.38
N VAL A 61 7.08 -2.91 1.41
CA VAL A 61 7.96 -2.70 2.56
C VAL A 61 7.32 -3.29 3.81
N ILE A 62 7.98 -4.25 4.44
CA ILE A 62 7.50 -4.92 5.65
C ILE A 62 8.12 -4.24 6.88
N GLY A 63 7.27 -3.72 7.77
CA GLY A 63 7.69 -3.14 9.04
C GLY A 63 7.79 -4.16 10.18
N HIS A 64 8.41 -3.74 11.29
CA HIS A 64 8.49 -4.51 12.52
C HIS A 64 7.25 -4.24 13.39
N GLY A 65 6.19 -5.02 13.20
CA GLY A 65 4.91 -4.79 13.85
C GLY A 65 4.31 -3.44 13.43
N CYS A 66 4.29 -2.46 14.35
CA CYS A 66 3.76 -1.11 14.10
C CYS A 66 4.84 -0.05 13.82
N SER A 67 6.10 -0.43 13.63
CA SER A 67 7.19 0.53 13.38
C SER A 67 8.03 0.17 12.15
N PHE A 68 8.82 1.14 11.70
CA PHE A 68 9.80 1.00 10.62
C PHE A 68 11.09 1.69 11.05
N SER A 69 12.25 1.10 10.77
CA SER A 69 13.51 1.77 11.03
C SER A 69 13.79 2.90 10.02
N SER A 70 14.51 3.93 10.46
CA SER A 70 14.94 5.02 9.59
C SER A 70 15.74 4.51 8.39
N ARG A 71 16.57 3.49 8.61
CA ARG A 71 17.39 2.90 7.55
C ARG A 71 16.57 2.22 6.47
N LEU A 72 15.55 1.45 6.86
CA LEU A 72 14.61 0.84 5.91
C LEU A 72 13.86 1.91 5.12
N ARG A 73 13.42 2.99 5.79
CA ARG A 73 12.75 4.13 5.16
C ARG A 73 13.62 4.84 4.13
N GLU A 74 14.81 5.27 4.52
CA GLU A 74 15.76 5.97 3.65
C GLU A 74 16.12 5.12 2.43
N TYR A 75 16.39 3.82 2.64
CA TYR A 75 16.71 2.90 1.56
C TYR A 75 15.52 2.71 0.61
N ALA A 76 14.34 2.42 1.14
CA ALA A 76 13.14 2.19 0.34
C ALA A 76 12.76 3.42 -0.50
N LEU A 77 12.82 4.62 0.09
CA LEU A 77 12.54 5.87 -0.62
C LEU A 77 13.55 6.11 -1.76
N SER A 78 14.84 5.91 -1.50
CA SER A 78 15.88 6.06 -2.53
C SER A 78 15.69 5.08 -3.69
N VAL A 79 15.34 3.83 -3.40
CA VAL A 79 15.11 2.81 -4.43
C VAL A 79 13.84 3.12 -5.21
N ALA A 80 12.75 3.51 -4.54
CA ALA A 80 11.48 3.87 -5.16
C ALA A 80 11.62 5.04 -6.15
N GLU A 81 12.31 6.10 -5.75
CA GLU A 81 12.60 7.27 -6.60
C GLU A 81 13.34 6.84 -7.88
N ARG A 82 14.44 6.09 -7.73
CA ARG A 82 15.28 5.66 -8.86
C ARG A 82 14.55 4.73 -9.82
N MET A 83 13.60 3.95 -9.32
CA MET A 83 12.82 3.00 -10.12
C MET A 83 11.52 3.58 -10.65
N GLY A 84 11.15 4.82 -10.28
CA GLY A 84 9.84 5.39 -10.57
C GLY A 84 8.70 4.49 -10.07
N SER A 85 8.88 3.92 -8.87
CA SER A 85 7.93 2.99 -8.24
C SER A 85 7.32 3.61 -6.99
N ASP A 86 6.09 3.22 -6.69
CA ASP A 86 5.40 3.59 -5.45
C ASP A 86 5.80 2.64 -4.31
N LEU A 87 5.56 3.06 -3.07
CA LEU A 87 5.76 2.26 -1.88
C LEU A 87 4.43 1.77 -1.32
N LEU A 88 4.39 0.49 -0.95
CA LEU A 88 3.31 -0.10 -0.17
C LEU A 88 3.89 -0.58 1.16
N LEU A 89 3.61 0.15 2.23
CA LEU A 89 4.03 -0.21 3.58
C LEU A 89 3.05 -1.23 4.16
N LEU A 90 3.57 -2.24 4.84
CA LEU A 90 2.78 -3.26 5.53
C LEU A 90 3.18 -3.32 7.00
N SER A 91 2.19 -3.08 7.87
CA SER A 91 2.29 -3.34 9.31
C SER A 91 1.38 -4.52 9.66
N VAL A 92 1.94 -5.53 10.33
CA VAL A 92 1.19 -6.74 10.71
C VAL A 92 1.12 -6.83 12.22
N GLY A 93 -0.11 -6.72 12.74
CA GLY A 93 -0.43 -6.97 14.13
C GLY A 93 -0.86 -8.43 14.34
N ALA A 94 -0.69 -8.94 15.56
CA ALA A 94 -1.23 -10.22 15.95
C ALA A 94 -2.76 -10.28 15.79
N ASP A 95 -3.29 -11.41 15.34
CA ASP A 95 -4.73 -11.65 15.28
C ASP A 95 -5.28 -11.95 16.69
N LYS A 96 -5.55 -10.88 17.44
CA LYS A 96 -6.17 -10.93 18.77
C LYS A 96 -7.59 -10.37 18.71
N PRO A 97 -8.57 -10.93 19.45
CA PRO A 97 -9.95 -10.41 19.47
C PRO A 97 -10.10 -9.09 20.24
N ASP A 98 -9.03 -8.56 20.84
CA ASP A 98 -9.04 -7.33 21.62
C ASP A 98 -9.06 -6.09 20.70
N GLN A 99 -10.22 -5.42 20.65
CA GLN A 99 -10.41 -4.22 19.83
C GLN A 99 -9.57 -3.04 20.31
N ALA A 100 -9.44 -2.83 21.63
CA ALA A 100 -8.67 -1.71 22.17
C ALA A 100 -7.18 -1.84 21.79
N TRP A 101 -6.67 -3.07 21.82
CA TRP A 101 -5.33 -3.36 21.34
C TRP A 101 -5.18 -3.12 19.83
N ARG A 102 -6.14 -3.54 18.99
CA ARG A 102 -6.13 -3.30 17.53
C ARG A 102 -6.16 -1.80 17.21
N ASP A 103 -6.96 -1.03 17.92
CA ASP A 103 -7.07 0.42 17.73
C ASP A 103 -5.75 1.10 18.08
N SER A 104 -5.14 0.73 19.21
CA SER A 104 -3.83 1.23 19.63
C SER A 104 -2.72 0.86 18.63
N PHE A 105 -2.70 -0.39 18.15
CA PHE A 105 -1.77 -0.83 17.12
C PHE A 105 -1.94 -0.02 15.83
N THR A 106 -3.19 0.19 15.39
CA THR A 106 -3.52 0.94 14.18
C THR A 106 -3.04 2.39 14.30
N GLN A 107 -3.28 3.03 15.44
CA GLN A 107 -2.83 4.39 15.70
C GLN A 107 -1.30 4.50 15.64
N LEU A 108 -0.58 3.60 16.31
CA LEU A 108 0.89 3.59 16.31
C LEU A 108 1.46 3.31 14.91
N ALA A 109 0.89 2.35 14.18
CA ALA A 109 1.31 2.02 12.83
C ALA A 109 1.09 3.20 11.87
N THR A 110 -0.07 3.85 11.95
CA THR A 110 -0.39 5.03 11.13
C THR A 110 0.57 6.19 11.44
N GLN A 111 0.90 6.39 12.72
CA GLN A 111 1.88 7.39 13.13
C GLN A 111 3.30 7.07 12.63
N ALA A 112 3.70 5.79 12.61
CA ALA A 112 5.00 5.41 12.06
C ALA A 112 5.08 5.61 10.54
N ALA A 113 3.95 5.48 9.84
CA ALA A 113 3.85 5.70 8.39
C ALA A 113 3.79 7.20 8.01
N SER A 114 3.42 8.11 8.92
CA SER A 114 3.25 9.53 8.57
C SER A 114 4.53 10.17 8.03
N ASP A 115 5.67 9.83 8.62
CA ASP A 115 6.96 10.36 8.20
C ASP A 115 7.36 9.92 6.79
N TRP A 116 6.88 8.75 6.35
CA TRP A 116 7.15 8.26 5.01
C TRP A 116 6.49 9.15 3.96
N ALA A 117 5.21 9.50 4.17
CA ALA A 117 4.49 10.38 3.26
C ALA A 117 5.15 11.78 3.18
N LEU A 118 5.63 12.30 4.32
CA LEU A 118 6.32 13.59 4.37
C LEU A 118 7.63 13.57 3.56
N GLN A 119 8.43 12.50 3.68
CA GLN A 119 9.71 12.37 3.00
C GLN A 119 9.57 11.96 1.52
N ALA A 120 8.48 11.27 1.16
CA ALA A 120 8.25 10.82 -0.20
C ALA A 120 7.76 11.92 -1.15
N GLY A 121 7.10 12.96 -0.62
CA GLY A 121 6.58 14.09 -1.41
C GLY A 121 7.62 14.74 -2.34
N PRO A 122 8.78 15.21 -1.81
CA PRO A 122 9.84 15.78 -2.64
C PRO A 122 10.42 14.83 -3.69
N LEU A 123 10.30 13.52 -3.48
CA LEU A 123 10.83 12.46 -4.35
C LEU A 123 9.80 12.02 -5.42
N HIS A 124 8.60 12.59 -5.42
CA HIS A 124 7.48 12.18 -6.28
C HIS A 124 7.14 10.68 -6.14
N VAL A 125 7.39 10.11 -4.96
CA VAL A 125 7.05 8.72 -4.63
C VAL A 125 5.71 8.71 -3.91
N HIS A 126 4.73 7.92 -4.38
CA HIS A 126 3.52 7.72 -3.60
C HIS A 126 3.73 6.63 -2.56
N VAL A 127 3.19 6.86 -1.36
CA VAL A 127 3.23 5.90 -0.25
C VAL A 127 1.81 5.54 0.12
N ALA A 128 1.51 4.24 0.11
CA ALA A 128 0.32 3.67 0.72
C ALA A 128 0.72 2.84 1.95
N HIS A 129 -0.17 2.74 2.93
CA HIS A 129 0.06 1.96 4.14
C HIS A 129 -1.12 1.02 4.40
N GLU A 130 -0.80 -0.25 4.58
CA GLU A 130 -1.74 -1.32 4.88
C GLU A 130 -1.45 -1.90 6.26
N ILE A 131 -2.51 -2.04 7.05
CA ILE A 131 -2.47 -2.60 8.39
C ILE A 131 -3.28 -3.89 8.37
N ARG A 132 -2.66 -5.00 8.72
CA ARG A 132 -3.28 -6.34 8.74
C ARG A 132 -3.16 -6.96 10.12
N PHE A 133 -4.16 -7.74 10.51
CA PHE A 133 -4.17 -8.49 11.76
C PHE A 133 -4.23 -9.99 11.44
N SER A 134 -3.06 -10.60 11.31
CA SER A 134 -2.89 -11.99 10.83
C SER A 134 -1.47 -12.48 11.13
N SER A 135 -1.10 -13.65 10.61
CA SER A 135 0.32 -13.98 10.44
C SER A 135 0.96 -13.08 9.38
N LEU A 136 2.28 -12.89 9.45
CA LEU A 136 3.01 -12.11 8.45
C LEU A 136 2.98 -12.78 7.08
N GLU A 137 3.11 -14.11 7.03
CA GLU A 137 3.05 -14.90 5.79
C GLU A 137 1.70 -14.74 5.07
N ASP A 138 0.60 -14.82 5.82
CA ASP A 138 -0.75 -14.65 5.28
C ASP A 138 -0.97 -13.22 4.79
N ALA A 139 -0.56 -12.22 5.59
CA ALA A 139 -0.68 -10.82 5.22
C ALA A 139 0.03 -10.52 3.90
N VAL A 140 1.28 -10.98 3.77
CA VAL A 140 2.08 -10.77 2.56
C VAL A 140 1.47 -11.52 1.38
N SER A 141 1.08 -12.79 1.57
CA SER A 141 0.48 -13.60 0.51
C SER A 141 -0.83 -13.01 0.00
N GLU A 142 -1.71 -12.57 0.88
CA GLU A 142 -2.96 -11.92 0.51
C GLU A 142 -2.70 -10.58 -0.19
N LEU A 143 -1.78 -9.78 0.33
CA LEU A 143 -1.46 -8.47 -0.23
C LEU A 143 -0.85 -8.59 -1.62
N VAL A 144 0.06 -9.54 -1.85
CA VAL A 144 0.65 -9.80 -3.17
C VAL A 144 -0.39 -10.26 -4.18
N ARG A 145 -1.40 -11.04 -3.76
CA ARG A 145 -2.51 -11.48 -4.64
C ARG A 145 -3.52 -10.39 -4.95
N SER A 146 -3.75 -9.47 -4.01
CA SER A 146 -4.82 -8.45 -4.09
C SER A 146 -4.35 -7.08 -4.56
N CYS A 147 -3.07 -6.76 -4.38
CA CYS A 147 -2.49 -5.51 -4.87
C CYS A 147 -2.08 -5.60 -6.34
N GLY A 148 -1.86 -4.43 -6.94
CA GLY A 148 -1.29 -4.31 -8.27
C GLY A 148 0.12 -4.91 -8.36
N ARG A 149 0.81 -4.61 -9.45
CA ARG A 149 2.14 -5.16 -9.74
C ARG A 149 3.18 -4.79 -8.65
N ILE A 150 3.54 -5.76 -7.81
CA ILE A 150 4.64 -5.67 -6.84
C ILE A 150 5.92 -6.18 -7.51
N GLU A 151 6.97 -5.36 -7.53
CA GLU A 151 8.25 -5.71 -8.17
C GLU A 151 9.11 -6.60 -7.26
N PHE A 152 9.20 -6.25 -5.97
CA PHE A 152 9.93 -7.00 -4.95
C PHE A 152 9.55 -6.52 -3.55
N ILE A 153 10.10 -7.20 -2.54
CA ILE A 153 9.87 -6.96 -1.12
C ILE A 153 11.13 -6.42 -0.47
N LEU A 154 10.99 -5.40 0.37
CA LEU A 154 12.00 -4.89 1.29
C LEU A 154 11.56 -5.16 2.72
N SER A 155 12.49 -5.60 3.57
CA SER A 155 12.21 -5.83 4.99
C SER A 155 13.46 -5.59 5.83
N GLU A 156 13.28 -5.61 7.15
CA GLU A 156 14.40 -5.88 8.07
C GLU A 156 14.71 -7.39 8.10
N PRO A 157 15.87 -7.83 8.61
CA PRO A 157 16.30 -9.22 8.52
C PRO A 157 15.33 -10.21 9.19
N LYS A 158 14.81 -9.86 10.38
CA LYS A 158 13.93 -10.72 11.17
C LYS A 158 12.60 -10.98 10.47
N GLU A 159 12.04 -9.96 9.83
CA GLU A 159 10.79 -10.06 9.08
C GLU A 159 11.04 -10.77 7.75
N GLY A 160 12.18 -10.51 7.13
CA GLY A 160 12.59 -11.16 5.88
C GLY A 160 12.72 -12.67 6.02
N GLU A 161 13.32 -13.14 7.11
CA GLU A 161 13.43 -14.57 7.40
C GLU A 161 12.07 -15.27 7.45
N GLN A 162 11.03 -14.61 7.99
CA GLN A 162 9.68 -15.18 8.10
C GLN A 162 8.96 -15.28 6.75
N VAL A 163 9.30 -14.45 5.77
CA VAL A 163 8.60 -14.40 4.47
C VAL A 163 9.41 -14.99 3.31
N MET A 164 10.61 -15.49 3.61
CA MET A 164 11.51 -16.04 2.61
C MET A 164 10.87 -17.22 1.87
N GLY A 165 10.79 -17.14 0.54
CA GLY A 165 10.25 -18.20 -0.31
C GLY A 165 8.72 -18.24 -0.43
N GLN A 166 7.99 -17.36 0.25
CA GLN A 166 6.51 -17.43 0.31
C GLN A 166 5.80 -16.87 -0.94
N THR A 167 6.42 -15.92 -1.65
CA THR A 167 5.73 -15.12 -2.69
C THR A 167 6.26 -15.32 -4.10
N GLY A 168 7.40 -16.00 -4.27
CA GLY A 168 8.14 -16.04 -5.53
C GLY A 168 8.74 -14.70 -5.97
N LEU A 169 8.53 -13.62 -5.20
CA LEU A 169 9.13 -12.30 -5.43
C LEU A 169 10.53 -12.25 -4.83
N ALA A 170 11.39 -11.41 -5.41
CA ALA A 170 12.67 -11.09 -4.80
C ALA A 170 12.43 -10.41 -3.44
N LEU A 171 13.22 -10.82 -2.44
CA LEU A 171 13.20 -10.27 -1.09
C LEU A 171 14.60 -9.72 -0.77
N PHE A 172 14.66 -8.47 -0.34
CA PHE A 172 15.90 -7.83 0.09
C PHE A 172 15.77 -7.33 1.53
N THR A 173 16.74 -7.70 2.36
CA THR A 173 16.79 -7.27 3.75
C THR A 173 17.73 -6.07 3.91
N VAL A 174 17.27 -5.03 4.61
CA VAL A 174 18.08 -3.87 4.99
C VAL A 174 18.58 -4.07 6.42
N LYS A 175 19.90 -4.12 6.58
CA LYS A 175 20.61 -4.15 7.87
C LYS A 175 21.15 -2.77 8.16
#